data_AF-A0A448WPD7-F1
#
_entry.id   AF-A0A448WPD7-F1
#
_cell.length_a   1.000
_cell.length_b   1.000
_cell.length_c   1.000
_cell.angle_alpha   90.00
_cell.angle_beta   90.00
_cell.angle_gamma   90.00
#
_symmetry.space_group_name_H-M   'P 1'
#
loop_
_entity.id
_entity.type
_entity.pdbx_description
1 polymer ?
#
loop_
_entity_poly.entity_id
_entity_poly.type
_entity_poly.pdbx_seq_one_letter_code
_entity_poly.pdbx_strand_id
1 'polypeptide(L)'
;MHPGIDLHSTEAFQSGRLVIQDKASCLPPLVLFSALFDRDFVNPLPDLIDACAAPGNKTSLLIALLANRMHALPKESGQPTIFAFERNKER
;
A
#
# COMPACT_ATOMS: atom_id res chain seq x y z
N MET A 1 12.77 -12.33 10.45
CA MET A 1 12.30 -13.72 10.35
C MET A 1 13.51 -14.63 10.16
N HIS A 2 13.51 -15.81 10.74
CA HIS A 2 14.57 -16.78 10.50
C HIS A 2 14.42 -17.34 9.07
N PRO A 3 15.50 -17.38 8.25
CA PRO A 3 15.46 -18.05 6.95
C PRO A 3 14.95 -19.49 7.10
N GLY A 4 14.02 -19.91 6.24
CA GLY A 4 13.46 -21.27 6.24
C GLY A 4 12.12 -21.45 6.96
N ILE A 5 11.58 -20.41 7.61
CA ILE A 5 10.19 -20.44 8.10
C ILE A 5 9.26 -20.15 6.92
N ASP A 6 8.44 -21.14 6.57
CA ASP A 6 7.34 -20.96 5.63
C ASP A 6 6.10 -20.42 6.36
N LEU A 7 5.64 -19.23 5.93
CA LEU A 7 4.43 -18.60 6.47
C LEU A 7 3.20 -18.79 5.59
N HIS A 8 3.34 -19.39 4.41
CA HIS A 8 2.24 -19.58 3.46
C HIS A 8 1.16 -20.53 3.98
N SER A 9 1.53 -21.44 4.89
CA SER A 9 0.60 -22.37 5.55
C SER A 9 -0.14 -21.77 6.76
N THR A 10 0.22 -20.55 7.17
CA THR A 10 -0.40 -19.91 8.35
C THR A 10 -1.79 -19.39 8.04
N GLU A 11 -2.68 -19.43 9.04
CA GLU A 11 -4.02 -18.85 8.93
C GLU A 11 -3.97 -17.35 8.59
N ALA A 12 -2.99 -16.62 9.12
CA ALA A 12 -2.82 -15.20 8.83
C ALA A 12 -2.55 -14.93 7.35
N PHE A 13 -1.73 -15.75 6.69
CA PHE A 13 -1.49 -15.64 5.25
C PHE A 13 -2.73 -16.06 4.45
N GLN A 14 -3.32 -17.21 4.76
CA GLN A 14 -4.47 -17.76 4.04
C GLN A 14 -5.73 -16.87 4.15
N SER A 15 -5.92 -16.19 5.28
CA SER A 15 -7.02 -15.24 5.49
C SER A 15 -6.75 -13.83 4.94
N GLY A 16 -5.57 -13.59 4.33
CA GLY A 16 -5.20 -12.28 3.79
C GLY A 16 -4.83 -11.23 4.84
N ARG A 17 -4.69 -11.61 6.12
CA ARG A 17 -4.24 -10.72 7.21
C ARG A 17 -2.73 -10.45 7.18
N LEU A 18 -1.97 -11.26 6.45
CA LEU A 18 -0.53 -11.15 6.29
C LEU A 18 -0.16 -11.13 4.80
N VAL A 19 0.54 -10.08 4.38
CA VAL A 19 1.21 -10.01 3.08
C VAL A 19 2.70 -10.23 3.30
N ILE A 20 3.27 -11.22 2.63
CA ILE A 20 4.71 -11.49 2.66
C ILE A 20 5.36 -10.61 1.60
N GLN A 21 6.16 -9.63 2.04
CA GLN A 21 6.81 -8.66 1.16
C GLN A 21 8.26 -8.45 1.59
N ASP A 22 9.16 -8.38 0.60
CA ASP A 22 10.54 -8.00 0.86
C ASP A 22 10.64 -6.60 1.45
N LYS A 23 11.56 -6.41 2.42
CA LYS A 23 11.73 -5.14 3.13
C LYS A 23 12.04 -3.98 2.19
N ALA A 24 12.86 -4.18 1.16
CA ALA A 24 13.18 -3.13 0.20
C ALA A 24 11.97 -2.78 -0.67
N SER A 25 11.11 -3.76 -0.98
CA SER A 25 9.86 -3.49 -1.71
C SER A 25 8.87 -2.63 -0.93
N CYS A 26 8.98 -2.53 0.40
CA CYS A 26 8.13 -1.66 1.21
C CYS A 26 8.55 -0.19 1.16
N LEU A 27 9.78 0.11 0.71
CA LEU A 27 10.32 1.47 0.75
C LEU A 27 9.57 2.46 -0.18
N PRO A 28 9.25 2.14 -1.44
CA PRO A 28 8.60 3.11 -2.33
C PRO A 28 7.24 3.63 -1.80
N PRO A 29 6.30 2.76 -1.33
CA PRO A 29 5.06 3.23 -0.73
C PRO A 29 5.27 4.09 0.52
N LEU A 30 6.23 3.73 1.37
CA LEU A 30 6.54 4.49 2.59
C LEU A 30 7.09 5.88 2.28
N VAL A 31 8.01 6.00 1.32
CA VAL A 31 8.58 7.30 0.90
C VAL A 31 7.50 8.19 0.29
N LEU A 32 6.66 7.64 -0.59
CA LEU A 32 5.52 8.38 -1.17
C LEU A 32 4.56 8.86 -0.07
N PHE A 33 4.20 7.97 0.86
CA PHE A 33 3.31 8.30 1.98
C PHE A 33 3.91 9.42 2.84
N SER A 34 5.18 9.32 3.25
CA SER A 34 5.87 10.40 3.96
C SER A 34 5.82 11.72 3.20
N ALA A 35 6.08 11.72 1.88
CA ALA A 35 6.03 12.95 1.08
C ALA A 35 4.63 13.62 1.06
N LEU A 36 3.55 12.83 1.10
CA LEU A 36 2.18 13.33 1.14
C LEU A 36 1.79 13.95 2.49
N PHE A 37 2.43 13.53 3.59
CA PHE A 37 2.02 13.89 4.95
C PHE A 37 3.07 14.66 5.78
N ASP A 38 4.32 14.73 5.34
CA ASP A 38 5.41 15.49 5.99
C ASP A 38 5.53 16.93 5.46
N ARG A 39 5.01 17.21 4.26
CA ARG A 39 4.85 18.56 3.71
C ARG A 39 3.46 19.10 4.07
N ASP A 40 3.24 20.41 3.90
CA ASP A 40 1.93 21.05 4.08
C ASP A 40 0.83 20.13 3.56
N PHE A 41 -0.04 19.68 4.47
CA PHE A 41 -1.03 18.65 4.21
C PHE A 41 -1.78 18.95 2.91
N VAL A 42 -1.64 18.06 1.92
CA VAL A 42 -2.32 18.22 0.64
C VAL A 42 -3.81 17.92 0.84
N ASN A 43 -4.63 18.96 0.74
CA ASN A 43 -6.08 18.90 0.92
C ASN A 43 -6.78 19.44 -0.36
N PRO A 44 -7.62 18.64 -1.05
CA PRO A 44 -7.95 17.23 -0.77
C PRO A 44 -6.78 16.28 -1.05
N LEU A 45 -6.85 15.06 -0.52
CA LEU A 45 -5.87 14.02 -0.85
C LEU A 45 -5.88 13.73 -2.36
N PRO A 46 -4.71 13.63 -3.01
CA PRO A 46 -4.65 13.33 -4.44
C PRO A 46 -4.96 11.85 -4.72
N ASP A 47 -5.51 11.59 -5.90
CA ASP A 47 -5.55 10.24 -6.47
C ASP A 47 -4.12 9.76 -6.77
N LEU A 48 -3.91 8.45 -6.68
CA LEU A 48 -2.60 7.82 -6.88
C LEU A 48 -2.62 6.83 -8.03
N ILE A 49 -1.48 6.69 -8.71
CA ILE A 49 -1.31 5.77 -9.81
C ILE A 49 -0.15 4.81 -9.49
N ASP A 50 -0.44 3.52 -9.50
CA ASP A 50 0.57 2.46 -9.53
C ASP A 50 0.61 1.90 -10.96
N ALA A 51 1.59 2.35 -11.75
CA ALA A 51 1.69 2.03 -13.16
C ALA A 51 2.13 0.58 -13.45
N CYS A 52 2.68 -0.11 -12.45
CA CYS A 52 3.23 -1.47 -12.55
C CYS A 52 2.85 -2.27 -11.29
N ALA A 53 1.55 -2.45 -11.09
CA ALA A 53 0.98 -2.87 -9.82
C ALA A 53 1.19 -4.35 -9.53
N ALA A 54 1.14 -5.24 -10.52
CA ALA A 54 1.12 -6.68 -10.26
C ALA A 54 2.42 -7.21 -9.60
N PRO A 55 2.33 -8.14 -8.63
CA PRO A 55 1.13 -8.81 -8.11
C PRO A 55 0.35 -8.02 -7.04
N GLY A 56 0.67 -6.75 -6.79
CA GLY A 56 -0.14 -5.83 -5.97
C GLY A 56 0.46 -5.49 -4.59
N ASN A 57 1.58 -6.08 -4.18
CA ASN A 57 2.11 -5.89 -2.82
C ASN A 57 2.36 -4.42 -2.44
N LYS A 58 2.85 -3.61 -3.38
CA LYS A 58 3.12 -2.17 -3.15
C LYS A 58 1.81 -1.38 -3.06
N THR A 59 0.89 -1.64 -4.00
CA THR A 59 -0.44 -1.04 -4.03
C THR A 59 -1.20 -1.33 -2.72
N SER A 60 -1.22 -2.58 -2.27
CA SER A 60 -1.88 -2.98 -1.01
C SER A 60 -1.26 -2.31 0.22
N LEU A 61 0.07 -2.16 0.27
CA LEU A 61 0.72 -1.42 1.35
C LEU A 61 0.31 0.07 1.35
N LEU A 62 0.25 0.69 0.18
CA LEU A 62 -0.16 2.09 0.04
C LEU A 62 -1.62 2.29 0.49
N ILE A 63 -2.53 1.39 0.11
CA ILE A 63 -3.93 1.38 0.57
C ILE A 63 -3.99 1.30 2.10
N ALA A 64 -3.24 0.38 2.71
CA ALA A 64 -3.23 0.19 4.17
C ALA A 64 -2.72 1.44 4.91
N LEU A 65 -1.66 2.09 4.40
CA LEU A 65 -1.13 3.33 4.98
C LEU A 65 -2.14 4.48 4.90
N LEU A 66 -2.78 4.66 3.75
CA LEU A 66 -3.80 5.70 3.56
C LEU A 66 -5.03 5.45 4.43
N ALA A 67 -5.56 4.23 4.45
CA ALA A 67 -6.71 3.87 5.27
C ALA A 67 -6.44 4.17 6.76
N ASN A 68 -5.27 3.78 7.26
CA ASN A 68 -4.87 4.08 8.64
C ASN A 68 -4.76 5.59 8.92
N ARG A 69 -4.33 6.39 7.94
CA ARG A 69 -4.20 7.84 8.09
C ARG A 69 -5.53 8.58 7.97
N MET A 70 -6.43 8.12 7.09
CA MET A 70 -7.73 8.74 6.86
C MET A 70 -8.58 8.85 8.13
N HIS A 71 -8.44 7.91 9.07
CA HIS A 71 -9.10 7.99 10.37
C HIS A 71 -8.74 9.24 11.20
N ALA A 72 -7.58 9.85 10.93
CA ALA A 72 -7.09 11.03 11.64
C ALA A 72 -7.27 12.35 10.85
N LEU A 73 -7.80 12.30 9.62
CA LEU A 73 -7.95 13.47 8.76
C LEU A 73 -9.36 14.07 8.84
N PRO A 74 -9.51 15.39 8.56
CA PRO A 74 -10.82 16.01 8.39
C PRO A 74 -11.67 15.30 7.33
N LYS A 75 -12.99 15.25 7.51
CA LYS A 75 -13.91 14.60 6.54
C LYS A 75 -13.87 15.24 5.15
N GLU A 76 -13.54 16.52 5.07
CA GLU A 76 -13.38 17.28 3.84
C GLU A 76 -12.11 16.93 3.04
N SER A 77 -11.22 16.09 3.59
CA SER A 77 -10.01 15.63 2.90
C SER A 77 -10.25 14.69 1.73
N GLY A 78 -11.49 14.26 1.53
CA GLY A 78 -11.89 13.38 0.44
C GLY A 78 -11.41 11.94 0.60
N GLN A 79 -11.83 11.09 -0.32
CA GLN A 79 -11.39 9.71 -0.42
C GLN A 79 -10.57 9.54 -1.71
N PRO A 80 -9.25 9.35 -1.62
CA PRO A 80 -8.42 9.20 -2.81
C PRO A 80 -8.69 7.85 -3.49
N THR A 81 -8.64 7.85 -4.81
CA THR A 81 -8.69 6.65 -5.64
C THR A 81 -7.27 6.20 -5.98
N ILE A 82 -7.02 4.89 -5.94
CA ILE A 82 -5.76 4.31 -6.42
C ILE A 82 -6.04 3.57 -7.72
N PHE A 83 -5.42 4.03 -8.81
CA PHE A 83 -5.47 3.39 -10.11
C PHE A 83 -4.26 2.45 -10.26
N ALA A 84 -4.52 1.16 -10.38
CA ALA A 84 -3.50 0.13 -10.52
C ALA A 84 -3.49 -0.41 -11.96
N PHE A 85 -2.32 -0.39 -12.60
CA PHE A 85 -2.12 -0.86 -13.96
C PHE A 85 -1.04 -1.94 -14.01
N GLU A 86 -1.24 -2.92 -14.88
CA GLU A 86 -0.21 -3.88 -15.25
C GLU A 86 -0.35 -4.15 -16.76
N ARG A 87 0.79 -4.27 -17.45
CA ARG A 87 0.81 -4.55 -18.88
C ARG A 87 0.53 -6.02 -19.17
N ASN A 88 1.08 -6.91 -18.34
CA ASN A 88 0.94 -8.34 -18.52
C ASN A 88 -0.40 -8.83 -17.98
N LYS A 89 -1.28 -9.31 -18.86
CA LYS A 89 -2.60 -9.85 -18.49
C LYS A 89 -2.55 -11.10 -17.61
N GLU A 90 -1.42 -11.81 -17.59
CA GLU A 90 -1.19 -12.99 -16.76
C GLU A 90 -0.74 -12.65 -15.33
N ARG A 91 -0.56 -11.36 -15.02
CA ARG A 91 -0.13 -10.87 -13.71
C ARG A 91 -1.11 -9.88 -13.12
#